data_AF-A0A3M1IWB5-F1
#
_entry.id   AF-A0A3M1IWB5-F1
#
_cell.length_a   1.000
_cell.length_b   1.000
_cell.length_c   1.000
_cell.angle_alpha   90.00
_cell.angle_beta   90.00
_cell.angle_gamma   90.00
#
_symmetry.space_group_name_H-M   'P 1'
#
loop_
_entity.id
_entity.type
_entity.pdbx_description
1 polymer ?
#
loop_
_entity_poly.entity_id
_entity_poly.type
_entity_poly.pdbx_seq_one_letter_code
_entity_poly.pdbx_strand_id
1 'polypeptide(L)'
;MKTCTITNISAEEKRFPLKPGEGTDSIHTKPVYSYAVTHLHTDAGLTGTGLAFTLGEGNQEICRLIEALAQPLLNLEIEELMAGFGSTFKAIADHPRFRWLGPHKGMVHLALASITNACFDLWAKSRGVPLWRLLLDISPEQVVNTLDLSYLEDVLTREHALAILAANQPERSQRQSVLQAGYPGYDTSIGWFNYSDEQIRENVKEAVANGFTAMK
;
A
#
# COMPACT_ATOMS: atom_id res chain seq x y z
N MET A 1 -9.07 1.85 27.16
CA MET A 1 -8.65 1.02 26.01
C MET A 1 -7.16 0.81 26.14
N LYS A 2 -6.62 -0.36 25.79
CA LYS A 2 -5.15 -0.49 25.70
C LYS A 2 -4.69 0.48 24.61
N THR A 3 -3.77 1.37 24.95
CA THR A 3 -3.09 2.22 23.98
C THR A 3 -2.36 1.31 22.98
N CYS A 4 -2.35 1.67 21.70
CA CYS A 4 -1.61 0.95 20.68
C CYS A 4 -0.49 1.87 20.17
N THR A 5 0.56 1.97 20.98
CA THR A 5 1.67 2.91 20.78
C THR A 5 2.83 2.23 20.09
N ILE A 6 3.39 2.85 19.07
CA ILE A 6 4.54 2.33 18.32
C ILE A 6 5.79 2.39 19.20
N THR A 7 6.36 1.23 19.55
CA THR A 7 7.53 1.12 20.43
C THR A 7 8.81 0.77 19.68
N ASN A 8 8.71 0.14 18.51
CA ASN A 8 9.87 -0.21 17.69
C ASN A 8 9.52 -0.21 16.22
N ILE A 9 10.50 0.13 15.38
CA ILE A 9 10.36 0.15 13.93
C ILE A 9 11.53 -0.61 13.33
N SER A 10 11.25 -1.52 12.40
CA SER A 10 12.28 -2.24 11.66
C SER A 10 11.91 -2.38 10.19
N ALA A 11 12.92 -2.46 9.34
CA ALA A 11 12.75 -2.84 7.94
C ALA A 11 13.25 -4.27 7.71
N GLU A 12 12.58 -5.00 6.83
CA GLU A 12 12.98 -6.34 6.43
C GLU A 12 13.04 -6.45 4.91
N GLU A 13 14.13 -7.03 4.43
CA GLU A 13 14.27 -7.40 3.03
C GLU A 13 13.70 -8.80 2.79
N LYS A 14 12.75 -8.93 1.86
CA LYS A 14 12.28 -10.23 1.37
C LYS A 14 12.56 -10.37 -0.12
N ARG A 15 13.06 -11.53 -0.55
CA ARG A 15 13.31 -11.86 -1.96
C ARG A 15 12.73 -13.23 -2.29
N PHE A 16 12.06 -13.32 -3.42
CA PHE A 16 11.39 -14.52 -3.90
C PHE A 16 11.84 -14.81 -5.34
N PRO A 17 12.76 -15.77 -5.53
CA PRO A 17 13.09 -16.27 -6.85
C PRO A 17 11.85 -16.86 -7.53
N LEU A 18 11.64 -16.51 -8.79
CA LEU A 18 10.53 -16.99 -9.59
C LEU A 18 10.92 -18.24 -10.40
N LYS A 19 9.92 -18.97 -10.90
CA LYS A 19 10.19 -20.06 -11.85
C LYS A 19 10.70 -19.47 -13.19
N PRO A 20 11.34 -20.30 -14.04
CA PRO A 20 11.81 -19.84 -15.35
C PRO A 20 10.70 -19.15 -16.15
N GLY A 21 10.96 -17.92 -16.58
CA GLY A 21 10.06 -17.11 -17.40
C GLY A 21 8.98 -16.33 -16.65
N GLU A 22 8.67 -16.67 -15.40
CA GLU A 22 7.68 -15.95 -14.59
C GLU A 22 8.09 -14.49 -14.37
N GLY A 23 7.12 -13.58 -14.47
CA GLY A 23 7.29 -12.15 -14.22
C GLY A 23 8.08 -11.39 -15.29
N THR A 24 8.51 -12.06 -16.37
CA THR A 24 9.33 -11.46 -17.42
C THR A 24 8.55 -10.54 -18.34
N ASP A 25 9.16 -9.42 -18.70
CA ASP A 25 8.65 -8.48 -19.69
C ASP A 25 9.77 -8.04 -20.67
N SER A 26 9.46 -7.10 -21.56
CA SER A 26 10.40 -6.60 -22.58
C SER A 26 11.64 -5.91 -22.02
N ILE A 27 11.63 -5.52 -20.75
CA ILE A 27 12.71 -4.83 -20.04
C ILE A 27 13.33 -5.75 -18.97
N HIS A 28 12.50 -6.41 -18.17
CA HIS A 28 12.89 -7.20 -17.01
C HIS A 28 12.92 -8.69 -17.36
N THR A 29 14.07 -9.19 -17.80
CA THR A 29 14.23 -10.58 -18.27
C THR A 29 14.57 -11.59 -17.17
N LYS A 30 15.01 -11.12 -15.99
CA LYS A 30 15.39 -11.96 -14.83
C LYS A 30 14.92 -11.33 -13.50
N PRO A 31 13.62 -11.04 -13.34
CA PRO A 31 13.13 -10.40 -12.12
C PRO A 31 13.24 -11.34 -10.92
N VAL A 32 13.54 -10.75 -9.76
CA VAL A 32 13.39 -11.43 -8.46
C VAL A 32 12.36 -10.64 -7.67
N TYR A 33 11.15 -11.17 -7.52
CA TYR A 33 10.11 -10.46 -6.78
C TYR A 33 10.57 -10.21 -5.36
N SER A 34 10.70 -8.94 -5.00
CA SER A 34 11.32 -8.52 -3.76
C SER A 34 10.47 -7.45 -3.08
N TYR A 35 10.54 -7.42 -1.76
CA TYR A 35 9.78 -6.49 -0.95
C TYR A 35 10.68 -5.85 0.10
N ALA A 36 10.62 -4.53 0.18
CA ALA A 36 11.12 -3.79 1.33
C ALA A 36 9.92 -3.64 2.28
N VAL A 37 10.00 -4.28 3.45
CA VAL A 37 8.87 -4.43 4.36
C VAL A 37 9.10 -3.55 5.59
N THR A 38 8.14 -2.72 5.94
CA THR A 38 8.11 -1.96 7.20
C THR A 38 7.33 -2.74 8.25
N HIS A 39 7.91 -2.89 9.45
CA HIS A 39 7.23 -3.41 10.64
C HIS A 39 7.17 -2.33 11.72
N LEU A 40 5.96 -2.02 12.19
CA LEU A 40 5.68 -1.11 13.30
C LEU A 40 5.19 -1.92 14.50
N HIS A 41 6.05 -2.16 15.48
CA HIS A 41 5.72 -2.95 16.67
C HIS A 41 5.14 -2.06 17.77
N THR A 42 4.16 -2.57 18.52
CA THR A 42 3.49 -1.81 19.57
C THR A 42 3.55 -2.45 20.95
N ASP A 43 3.30 -1.63 21.98
CA ASP A 43 3.11 -2.03 23.37
C ASP A 43 1.88 -2.95 23.58
N ALA A 44 0.93 -2.91 22.65
CA ALA A 44 -0.24 -3.78 22.62
C ALA A 44 0.04 -5.18 22.05
N GLY A 45 1.26 -5.46 21.58
CA GLY A 45 1.63 -6.72 20.92
C GLY A 45 1.11 -6.85 19.48
N LEU A 46 0.68 -5.74 18.87
CA LEU A 46 0.32 -5.68 17.46
C LEU A 46 1.53 -5.26 16.63
N THR A 47 1.57 -5.71 15.38
CA THR A 47 2.56 -5.26 14.40
C THR A 47 1.84 -4.79 13.15
N GLY A 48 2.06 -3.53 12.79
CA GLY A 48 1.70 -2.96 11.49
C GLY A 48 2.71 -3.38 10.43
N THR A 49 2.24 -3.81 9.28
CA THR A 49 3.08 -4.31 8.19
C THR A 49 2.70 -3.62 6.89
N GLY A 50 3.70 -3.04 6.24
CA GLY A 50 3.57 -2.45 4.92
C GLY A 50 4.72 -2.89 4.03
N LEU A 51 4.53 -2.83 2.72
CA LEU A 51 5.54 -3.26 1.75
C LEU A 51 5.63 -2.31 0.57
N ALA A 52 6.81 -2.27 -0.03
CA ALA A 52 7.06 -1.75 -1.36
C ALA A 52 7.68 -2.84 -2.23
N PHE A 53 7.14 -3.03 -3.43
CA PHE A 53 7.57 -4.06 -4.37
C PHE A 53 8.75 -3.59 -5.24
N THR A 54 9.72 -4.48 -5.46
CA THR A 54 10.87 -4.31 -6.35
C THR A 54 11.22 -5.62 -7.05
N LEU A 55 12.22 -5.59 -7.93
CA LEU A 55 12.63 -6.72 -8.76
C LEU A 55 14.02 -7.28 -8.40
N GLY A 56 14.47 -7.11 -7.15
CA GLY A 56 15.71 -7.70 -6.65
C GLY A 56 16.67 -6.67 -6.07
N GLU A 57 17.70 -6.33 -6.83
CA GLU A 57 18.71 -5.35 -6.41
C GLU A 57 18.11 -3.97 -6.15
N GLY A 58 18.68 -3.23 -5.19
CA GLY A 58 18.16 -1.93 -4.73
C GLY A 58 17.16 -2.04 -3.57
N ASN A 59 16.67 -3.24 -3.25
CA ASN A 59 15.65 -3.43 -2.21
C ASN A 59 16.19 -3.17 -0.79
N GLN A 60 17.46 -3.48 -0.53
CA GLN A 60 18.13 -3.16 0.74
C GLN A 60 18.25 -1.64 0.96
N GLU A 61 18.49 -0.87 -0.10
CA GLU A 61 18.59 0.59 -0.05
C GLU A 61 17.25 1.22 0.38
N ILE A 62 16.14 0.65 -0.08
CA ILE A 62 14.79 1.05 0.36
C ILE A 62 14.58 0.70 1.84
N CYS A 63 15.05 -0.46 2.31
CA CYS A 63 14.97 -0.81 3.74
C CYS A 63 15.71 0.20 4.63
N ARG A 64 16.91 0.64 4.22
CA ARG A 64 17.64 1.71 4.96
C ARG A 64 16.88 3.04 4.96
N LEU A 65 16.21 3.38 3.85
CA LEU A 65 15.37 4.58 3.78
C LEU A 65 14.14 4.45 4.69
N ILE A 66 13.52 3.26 4.76
CA ILE A 66 12.40 2.98 5.69
C ILE A 66 12.84 3.27 7.13
N GLU A 67 13.96 2.69 7.56
CA GLU A 67 14.46 2.87 8.93
C GLU A 67 14.75 4.34 9.25
N ALA A 68 15.27 5.10 8.28
CA ALA A 68 15.58 6.52 8.48
C ALA A 68 14.33 7.41 8.48
N LEU A 69 13.38 7.16 7.58
CA LEU A 69 12.19 7.99 7.38
C LEU A 69 11.10 7.73 8.43
N ALA A 70 11.02 6.51 8.97
CA ALA A 70 9.96 6.12 9.90
C ALA A 70 10.22 6.54 11.35
N GLN A 71 11.44 6.96 11.71
CA GLN A 71 11.79 7.37 13.09
C GLN A 71 10.79 8.33 13.75
N PRO A 72 10.21 9.34 13.06
CA PRO A 72 9.23 10.24 13.65
C PRO A 72 7.94 9.56 14.15
N LEU A 73 7.68 8.31 13.76
CA LEU A 73 6.52 7.53 14.18
C LEU A 73 6.70 6.86 15.54
N LEU A 74 7.93 6.79 16.08
CA LEU A 74 8.20 6.20 17.39
C LEU A 74 7.44 6.95 18.49
N ASN A 75 6.88 6.18 19.43
CA ASN A 75 6.09 6.62 20.57
C ASN A 75 4.75 7.31 20.21
N LEU A 76 4.29 7.20 18.97
CA LEU A 76 2.96 7.68 18.60
C LEU A 76 1.91 6.59 18.83
N GLU A 77 0.78 6.97 19.41
CA GLU A 77 -0.43 6.14 19.49
C GLU A 77 -1.12 6.13 18.12
N ILE A 78 -1.58 4.97 17.66
CA ILE A 78 -2.04 4.80 16.27
C ILE A 78 -3.31 5.59 15.92
N GLU A 79 -4.29 5.70 16.83
CA GLU A 79 -5.50 6.49 16.58
C GLU A 79 -5.18 7.99 16.52
N GLU A 80 -4.30 8.46 17.42
CA GLU A 80 -3.80 9.84 17.42
C GLU A 80 -3.03 10.16 16.14
N LEU A 81 -2.13 9.27 15.72
CA LEU A 81 -1.40 9.38 14.46
C LEU A 81 -2.34 9.46 13.26
N MET A 82 -3.33 8.56 13.20
CA MET A 82 -4.24 8.47 12.05
C MET A 82 -5.26 9.61 12.00
N ALA A 83 -5.58 10.25 13.12
CA ALA A 83 -6.48 11.41 13.17
C ALA A 83 -5.99 12.61 12.35
N GLY A 84 -4.68 12.72 12.08
CA GLY A 84 -4.05 13.79 11.31
C GLY A 84 -2.98 13.29 10.34
N PHE A 85 -3.10 12.06 9.84
CA PHE A 85 -2.03 11.39 9.12
C PHE A 85 -1.53 12.13 7.87
N GLY A 86 -2.38 12.91 7.19
CA GLY A 86 -1.96 13.72 6.05
C GLY A 86 -0.81 14.68 6.37
N SER A 87 -0.85 15.31 7.55
CA SER A 87 0.23 16.19 8.03
C SER A 87 1.51 15.40 8.33
N THR A 88 1.38 14.22 8.92
CA THR A 88 2.52 13.34 9.21
C THR A 88 3.15 12.82 7.92
N PHE A 89 2.33 12.35 6.97
CA PHE A 89 2.77 11.94 5.64
C PHE A 89 3.55 13.05 4.96
N LYS A 90 2.99 14.27 4.95
CA LYS A 90 3.66 15.46 4.40
C LYS A 90 5.01 15.70 5.05
N ALA A 91 5.09 15.68 6.38
CA ALA A 91 6.34 15.91 7.10
C ALA A 91 7.42 14.88 6.76
N ILE A 92 7.05 13.60 6.59
CA ILE A 92 7.99 12.54 6.18
C ILE A 92 8.37 12.70 4.71
N ALA A 93 7.42 12.99 3.83
CA ALA A 93 7.67 13.26 2.41
C ALA A 93 8.59 14.47 2.18
N ASP A 94 8.45 15.49 3.04
CA ASP A 94 9.23 16.72 3.05
C ASP A 94 10.49 16.64 3.92
N HIS A 95 10.90 15.43 4.34
CA HIS A 95 12.05 15.26 5.21
C HIS A 95 13.29 15.98 4.62
N PRO A 96 13.94 16.91 5.37
CA PRO A 96 14.90 17.87 4.82
C PRO A 96 16.07 17.25 4.04
N ARG A 97 16.52 16.05 4.47
CA ARG A 97 17.62 15.33 3.83
C ARG A 97 17.21 14.47 2.64
N PHE A 98 15.96 13.99 2.62
CA PHE A 98 15.55 12.93 1.68
C PHE A 98 14.62 13.45 0.58
N ARG A 99 13.93 14.57 0.79
CA ARG A 99 13.08 15.19 -0.24
C ARG A 99 13.83 15.44 -1.54
N TRP A 100 15.09 15.84 -1.46
CA TRP A 100 15.94 16.10 -2.65
C TRP A 100 16.21 14.85 -3.50
N LEU A 101 16.06 13.65 -2.94
CA LEU A 101 16.25 12.37 -3.63
C LEU A 101 14.96 11.83 -4.29
N GLY A 102 13.82 12.51 -4.10
CA GLY A 102 12.58 12.27 -4.84
C GLY A 102 12.30 13.45 -5.76
N PRO A 103 11.58 14.49 -5.28
CA PRO A 103 10.48 14.41 -4.33
C PRO A 103 9.29 13.62 -4.93
N HIS A 104 8.51 12.95 -4.08
CA HIS A 104 7.33 12.16 -4.49
C HIS A 104 7.58 11.14 -5.62
N LYS A 105 8.78 10.55 -5.67
CA LYS A 105 9.16 9.50 -6.64
C LYS A 105 10.33 8.65 -6.16
N GLY A 106 10.61 7.56 -6.88
CA GLY A 106 11.81 6.74 -6.69
C GLY A 106 11.86 6.02 -5.35
N MET A 107 13.06 5.60 -4.93
CA MET A 107 13.28 4.79 -3.73
C MET A 107 12.76 5.46 -2.44
N VAL A 108 12.90 6.78 -2.32
CA VAL A 108 12.36 7.53 -1.17
C VAL A 108 10.85 7.39 -1.07
N HIS A 109 10.15 7.49 -2.19
CA HIS A 109 8.70 7.37 -2.18
C HIS A 109 8.21 5.93 -2.07
N LEU A 110 8.99 4.96 -2.54
CA LEU A 110 8.75 3.53 -2.25
C LEU A 110 8.88 3.23 -0.75
N ALA A 111 9.91 3.77 -0.08
CA ALA A 111 10.04 3.66 1.37
C ALA A 111 8.84 4.28 2.09
N LEU A 112 8.43 5.48 1.68
CA LEU A 112 7.24 6.14 2.21
C LEU A 112 5.94 5.34 1.98
N ALA A 113 5.79 4.69 0.82
CA ALA A 113 4.66 3.82 0.53
C ALA A 113 4.61 2.63 1.50
N SER A 114 5.75 1.97 1.74
CA SER A 114 5.84 0.88 2.72
C SER A 114 5.47 1.35 4.13
N ILE A 115 6.00 2.49 4.57
CA ILE A 115 5.69 3.07 5.89
C ILE A 115 4.20 3.41 6.00
N THR A 116 3.65 4.07 4.98
CA THR A 116 2.23 4.47 4.95
C THR A 116 1.32 3.25 5.07
N ASN A 117 1.59 2.21 4.28
CA ASN A 117 0.82 0.98 4.33
C ASN A 117 0.91 0.30 5.71
N ALA A 118 2.07 0.35 6.39
CA ALA A 118 2.22 -0.18 7.73
C ALA A 118 1.38 0.58 8.77
N CYS A 119 1.24 1.90 8.64
CA CYS A 119 0.35 2.69 9.50
C CYS A 119 -1.12 2.32 9.29
N PHE A 120 -1.58 2.23 8.04
CA PHE A 120 -2.96 1.83 7.74
C PHE A 120 -3.27 0.39 8.19
N ASP A 121 -2.34 -0.54 8.02
CA ASP A 121 -2.47 -1.91 8.52
C ASP A 121 -2.53 -1.96 10.05
N LEU A 122 -1.65 -1.23 10.74
CA LEU A 122 -1.68 -1.14 12.21
C LEU A 122 -3.01 -0.58 12.71
N TRP A 123 -3.53 0.46 12.04
CA TRP A 123 -4.80 1.08 12.40
C TRP A 123 -5.99 0.13 12.20
N ALA A 124 -5.99 -0.64 11.12
CA ALA A 124 -6.99 -1.67 10.89
C ALA A 124 -6.93 -2.77 11.97
N LYS A 125 -5.71 -3.23 12.30
CA LYS A 125 -5.46 -4.23 13.34
C LYS A 125 -5.82 -3.75 14.74
N SER A 126 -5.53 -2.49 15.10
CA SER A 126 -5.87 -1.94 16.41
C SER A 126 -7.38 -1.92 16.66
N ARG A 127 -8.17 -1.79 15.59
CA ARG A 127 -9.63 -1.88 15.61
C ARG A 127 -10.19 -3.28 15.35
N GLY A 128 -9.34 -4.26 15.04
CA GLY A 128 -9.74 -5.65 14.78
C GLY A 128 -10.59 -5.83 13.51
N VAL A 129 -10.42 -4.98 12.50
CA VAL A 129 -11.19 -5.01 11.25
C VAL A 129 -10.26 -5.05 10.03
N PRO A 130 -10.71 -5.57 8.87
CA PRO A 130 -9.94 -5.42 7.65
C PRO A 130 -9.92 -3.95 7.19
N LEU A 131 -8.85 -3.52 6.51
CA LEU A 131 -8.65 -2.12 6.12
C LEU A 131 -9.83 -1.53 5.33
N TRP A 132 -10.40 -2.27 4.38
CA TRP A 132 -11.55 -1.80 3.61
C TRP A 132 -12.77 -1.51 4.49
N ARG A 133 -12.96 -2.27 5.57
CA ARG A 133 -14.06 -2.05 6.53
C ARG A 133 -13.77 -0.81 7.36
N LEU A 134 -12.54 -0.65 7.84
CA LEU A 134 -12.12 0.55 8.56
C LEU A 134 -12.46 1.82 7.76
N LEU A 135 -12.11 1.85 6.47
CA LEU A 135 -12.35 3.01 5.61
C LEU A 135 -13.85 3.29 5.36
N LEU A 136 -14.70 2.26 5.46
CA LEU A 136 -16.15 2.44 5.40
C LEU A 136 -16.73 2.94 6.72
N ASP A 137 -16.13 2.58 7.85
CA ASP A 137 -16.67 2.87 9.18
C ASP A 137 -16.30 4.27 9.70
N ILE A 138 -15.24 4.89 9.15
CA ILE A 138 -14.83 6.26 9.48
C ILE A 138 -15.62 7.32 8.70
N SER A 139 -15.65 8.54 9.26
CA SER A 139 -16.34 9.68 8.64
C SER A 139 -15.58 10.21 7.40
N PRO A 140 -16.26 10.93 6.48
CA PRO A 140 -15.60 11.64 5.39
C PRO A 140 -14.43 12.53 5.85
N GLU A 141 -14.59 13.24 6.96
CA GLU A 141 -13.57 14.10 7.54
C GLU A 141 -12.34 13.30 7.99
N GLN A 142 -12.57 12.14 8.61
CA GLN A 142 -11.48 11.25 9.01
C GLN A 142 -10.73 10.69 7.79
N VAL A 143 -11.41 10.33 6.70
CA VAL A 143 -10.75 9.94 5.44
C VAL A 143 -9.90 11.08 4.90
N VAL A 144 -10.44 12.29 4.81
CA VAL A 144 -9.71 13.43 4.25
C VAL A 144 -8.54 13.86 5.14
N ASN A 145 -8.64 13.66 6.46
CA ASN A 145 -7.51 13.90 7.38
C ASN A 145 -6.32 12.98 7.14
N THR A 146 -6.49 11.83 6.47
CA THR A 146 -5.36 10.97 6.12
C THR A 146 -4.63 11.39 4.85
N LEU A 147 -5.12 12.42 4.14
CA LEU A 147 -4.58 12.84 2.85
C LEU A 147 -3.69 14.07 2.99
N ASP A 148 -2.55 14.06 2.29
CA ASP A 148 -1.83 15.29 1.94
C ASP A 148 -2.35 15.78 0.59
N LEU A 149 -3.06 16.91 0.59
CA LEU A 149 -3.61 17.54 -0.62
C LEU A 149 -2.72 18.66 -1.17
N SER A 150 -1.48 18.78 -0.68
CA SER A 150 -0.50 19.72 -1.23
C SER A 150 -0.36 19.51 -2.74
N TYR A 151 -0.34 20.61 -3.51
CA TYR A 151 -0.20 20.61 -4.96
C TYR A 151 -1.42 20.12 -5.75
N LEU A 152 -2.57 19.95 -5.09
CA LEU A 152 -3.85 19.61 -5.74
C LEU A 152 -4.87 20.74 -5.61
N GLU A 153 -4.51 21.91 -5.09
CA GLU A 153 -5.45 22.96 -4.69
C GLU A 153 -6.29 23.51 -5.86
N ASP A 154 -5.81 23.39 -7.09
CA ASP A 154 -6.50 23.79 -8.32
C ASP A 154 -7.44 22.71 -8.88
N VAL A 155 -7.31 21.44 -8.44
CA VAL A 155 -8.08 20.30 -8.94
C VAL A 155 -8.99 19.69 -7.87
N LEU A 156 -8.50 19.56 -6.65
CA LEU A 156 -9.16 18.88 -5.54
C LEU A 156 -8.80 19.56 -4.20
N THR A 157 -9.64 20.51 -3.79
CA THR A 157 -9.55 21.08 -2.44
C THR A 157 -10.06 20.10 -1.38
N ARG A 158 -9.76 20.39 -0.12
CA ARG A 158 -10.28 19.63 1.03
C ARG A 158 -11.81 19.60 1.05
N GLU A 159 -12.44 20.75 0.83
CA GLU A 159 -13.90 20.89 0.80
C GLU A 159 -14.51 20.09 -0.33
N HIS A 160 -13.84 20.07 -1.50
CA HIS A 160 -14.29 19.28 -2.63
C HIS A 160 -14.18 17.77 -2.35
N ALA A 161 -13.05 17.31 -1.78
CA ALA A 161 -12.89 15.91 -1.37
C ALA A 161 -13.96 15.47 -0.35
N LEU A 162 -14.25 16.32 0.64
CA LEU A 162 -15.33 16.08 1.62
C LEU A 162 -16.70 15.99 0.94
N ALA A 163 -16.99 16.91 0.01
CA ALA A 163 -18.25 16.92 -0.72
C ALA A 163 -18.45 15.64 -1.55
N ILE A 164 -17.39 15.14 -2.23
CA ILE A 164 -17.43 13.88 -2.98
C ILE A 164 -17.81 12.72 -2.05
N LEU A 165 -17.13 12.61 -0.90
CA LEU A 165 -17.36 11.51 0.05
C LEU A 165 -18.76 11.58 0.69
N ALA A 166 -19.17 12.78 1.12
CA ALA A 166 -20.48 13.01 1.74
C ALA A 166 -21.63 12.74 0.76
N ALA A 167 -21.54 13.21 -0.49
CA ALA A 167 -22.55 12.97 -1.51
C ALA A 167 -22.75 11.48 -1.81
N ASN A 168 -21.69 10.68 -1.71
CA ASN A 168 -21.75 9.24 -1.97
C ASN A 168 -22.17 8.41 -0.74
N GLN A 169 -22.17 8.96 0.48
CA GLN A 169 -22.43 8.19 1.70
C GLN A 169 -23.84 7.55 1.75
N PRO A 170 -24.94 8.22 1.36
CA PRO A 170 -26.29 7.64 1.41
C PRO A 170 -26.48 6.40 0.54
N GLU A 171 -25.71 6.28 -0.54
CA GLU A 171 -25.83 5.19 -1.52
C GLU A 171 -24.97 3.97 -1.21
N ARG A 172 -24.24 3.96 -0.08
CA ARG A 172 -23.34 2.85 0.28
C ARG A 172 -24.05 1.50 0.33
N SER A 173 -25.28 1.44 0.83
CA SER A 173 -26.07 0.20 0.90
C SER A 173 -26.33 -0.40 -0.49
N GLN A 174 -26.47 0.44 -1.52
CA GLN A 174 -26.70 0.00 -2.90
C GLN A 174 -25.45 -0.63 -3.52
N ARG A 175 -24.25 -0.29 -3.02
CA ARG A 175 -22.95 -0.84 -3.48
C ARG A 175 -22.44 -2.01 -2.63
N GLN A 176 -23.15 -2.37 -1.57
CA GLN A 176 -22.69 -3.36 -0.60
C GLN A 176 -22.61 -4.79 -1.16
N SER A 177 -23.30 -5.08 -2.27
CA SER A 177 -23.28 -6.38 -2.93
C SER A 177 -21.86 -6.86 -3.27
N VAL A 178 -20.93 -5.96 -3.53
CA VAL A 178 -19.50 -6.28 -3.77
C VAL A 178 -18.84 -7.02 -2.61
N LEU A 179 -19.32 -6.81 -1.38
CA LEU A 179 -18.80 -7.50 -0.19
C LEU A 179 -19.20 -8.98 -0.14
N GLN A 180 -20.25 -9.35 -0.87
CA GLN A 180 -20.72 -10.73 -0.97
C GLN A 180 -20.27 -11.38 -2.30
N ALA A 181 -20.35 -10.62 -3.39
CA ALA A 181 -20.05 -11.12 -4.73
C ALA A 181 -18.54 -11.08 -5.08
N GLY A 182 -17.75 -10.29 -4.36
CA GLY A 182 -16.36 -10.01 -4.72
C GLY A 182 -16.22 -8.88 -5.76
N TYR A 183 -14.98 -8.54 -6.09
CA TYR A 183 -14.64 -7.53 -7.10
C TYR A 183 -14.00 -8.23 -8.31
N PRO A 184 -14.42 -7.93 -9.57
CA PRO A 184 -13.84 -8.56 -10.75
C PRO A 184 -12.32 -8.39 -10.84
N GLY A 185 -11.60 -9.50 -11.05
CA GLY A 185 -10.16 -9.53 -11.28
C GLY A 185 -9.80 -9.92 -12.72
N TYR A 186 -8.54 -9.72 -13.08
CA TYR A 186 -7.97 -10.18 -14.35
C TYR A 186 -6.63 -10.86 -14.10
N ASP A 187 -6.25 -11.80 -14.96
CA ASP A 187 -5.03 -12.61 -14.78
C ASP A 187 -3.90 -12.15 -15.71
N THR A 188 -2.72 -11.92 -15.14
CA THR A 188 -1.49 -11.58 -15.88
C THR A 188 -0.43 -12.66 -15.82
N SER A 189 -0.70 -13.79 -15.16
CA SER A 189 0.23 -14.92 -15.04
C SER A 189 0.38 -15.71 -16.34
N ILE A 190 -0.37 -15.33 -17.37
CA ILE A 190 -0.56 -16.05 -18.63
C ILE A 190 0.54 -15.71 -19.65
N GLY A 191 0.85 -14.42 -19.79
CA GLY A 191 1.54 -13.86 -20.95
C GLY A 191 2.95 -13.34 -20.69
N TRP A 192 3.69 -13.91 -19.73
CA TRP A 192 5.08 -13.50 -19.51
C TRP A 192 5.94 -13.72 -20.76
N PHE A 193 6.83 -12.77 -21.07
CA PHE A 193 7.50 -12.68 -22.38
C PHE A 193 8.35 -13.90 -22.73
N ASN A 194 8.90 -14.59 -21.73
CA ASN A 194 9.74 -15.76 -21.94
C ASN A 194 8.97 -17.09 -21.97
N TYR A 195 7.63 -17.05 -21.95
CA TYR A 195 6.82 -18.25 -22.17
C TYR A 195 6.71 -18.57 -23.66
N SER A 196 6.64 -19.87 -23.97
CA SER A 196 6.40 -20.32 -25.34
C SER A 196 4.92 -20.15 -25.72
N ASP A 197 4.62 -20.10 -27.02
CA ASP A 197 3.25 -20.04 -27.53
C ASP A 197 2.38 -21.20 -27.01
N GLU A 198 2.96 -22.39 -26.85
CA GLU A 198 2.28 -23.55 -26.26
C GLU A 198 1.93 -23.32 -24.79
N GLN A 199 2.88 -22.80 -24.01
CA GLN A 199 2.65 -22.52 -22.59
C GLN A 199 1.58 -21.43 -22.42
N ILE A 200 1.63 -20.36 -23.21
CA ILE A 200 0.61 -19.30 -23.19
C ILE A 200 -0.77 -19.90 -23.52
N ARG A 201 -0.87 -20.76 -24.54
CA ARG A 201 -2.13 -21.40 -24.92
C ARG A 201 -2.72 -22.24 -23.79
N GLU A 202 -1.90 -23.00 -23.06
CA GLU A 202 -2.35 -23.77 -21.90
C GLU A 202 -2.76 -22.87 -20.73
N ASN A 203 -1.97 -21.83 -20.41
CA ASN A 203 -2.30 -20.86 -19.37
C ASN A 203 -3.64 -20.14 -19.64
N VAL A 204 -3.93 -19.78 -20.90
CA VAL A 204 -5.21 -19.17 -21.29
C VAL A 204 -6.37 -20.12 -20.99
N LYS A 205 -6.24 -21.41 -21.36
CA LYS A 205 -7.28 -22.40 -21.07
C LYS A 205 -7.51 -22.53 -19.56
N GLU A 206 -6.44 -22.58 -18.77
CA GLU A 206 -6.52 -22.66 -17.32
C GLU A 206 -7.18 -21.42 -16.71
N ALA A 207 -6.80 -20.21 -17.14
CA ALA A 207 -7.39 -18.98 -16.64
C ALA A 207 -8.88 -18.86 -16.97
N VAL A 208 -9.31 -19.26 -18.19
CA VAL A 208 -10.74 -19.34 -18.53
C VAL A 208 -11.45 -20.36 -17.65
N ALA A 209 -10.86 -21.54 -17.43
CA ALA A 209 -11.43 -22.58 -16.57
C ALA A 209 -11.56 -22.12 -15.11
N ASN A 210 -10.65 -21.26 -14.64
CA ASN A 210 -10.69 -20.62 -13.33
C ASN A 210 -11.65 -19.41 -13.25
N GLY A 211 -12.35 -19.09 -14.35
CA GLY A 211 -13.39 -18.06 -14.38
C GLY A 211 -12.92 -16.64 -14.71
N PHE A 212 -11.66 -16.46 -15.15
CA PHE A 212 -11.21 -15.15 -15.61
C PHE A 212 -11.83 -14.80 -16.96
N THR A 213 -12.42 -13.61 -17.03
CA THR A 213 -13.00 -13.05 -18.26
C THR A 213 -12.12 -11.98 -18.91
N ALA A 214 -11.01 -11.62 -18.26
CA ALA A 214 -10.03 -10.64 -18.72
C ALA A 214 -8.62 -11.11 -18.36
N MET A 215 -7.67 -10.87 -19.27
CA MET A 215 -6.30 -11.39 -19.22
C MET A 215 -5.34 -10.35 -19.82
N LYS A 216 -4.06 -10.38 -19.42
CA LYS A 216 -3.00 -9.54 -19.99
C LYS A 216 -1.71 -10.34 -20.19
#